data_AF-A0A081RDW2-F1
#
_entry.id   AF-A0A081RDW2-F1
#
_cell.length_a   1.000
_cell.length_b   1.000
_cell.length_c   1.000
_cell.angle_alpha   90.00
_cell.angle_beta   90.00
_cell.angle_gamma   90.00
#
_symmetry.space_group_name_H-M   'P 1'
#
loop_
_entity.id
_entity.type
_entity.pdbx_description
1 polymer ?
#
loop_
_entity_poly.entity_id
_entity_poly.type
_entity_poly.pdbx_seq_one_letter_code
_entity_poly.pdbx_strand_id
1 'polypeptide(L)'
;MTNESRHPGEGAAARNVVLGSDDTSPAISKTQAIERLSNIPDEMKTYRSWVCWKYQLVFSEKPKKIPLNPSTGSFASHSDQTSWGTFEQAVDAFRDQECDGIGFVLSEADPYTFIDLDDCGDDAEAIAVRERIMATFNSYTERSPSGRGFHIIVRGNVPAGRRRGKVEVYSSQRFMTMTGDVV
;
A
#
# COMPACT_ATOMS: atom_id res chain seq x y z
N MET A 1 -52.83 -30.55 -24.56
CA MET A 1 -53.27 -31.69 -23.70
C MET A 1 -52.17 -32.73 -23.86
N THR A 2 -51.33 -33.04 -22.88
CA THR A 2 -51.58 -33.34 -21.46
C THR A 2 -50.49 -32.76 -20.55
N ASN A 3 -50.80 -32.74 -19.26
CA ASN A 3 -50.06 -32.15 -18.15
C ASN A 3 -49.72 -33.29 -17.17
N GLU A 4 -48.46 -33.40 -16.71
CA GLU A 4 -48.03 -34.09 -15.47
C GLU A 4 -46.73 -33.39 -15.02
N SER A 5 -46.68 -32.55 -13.98
CA SER A 5 -46.80 -32.73 -12.51
C SER A 5 -45.53 -33.17 -11.75
N ARG A 6 -44.91 -32.18 -11.07
CA ARG A 6 -44.32 -32.15 -9.68
C ARG A 6 -43.12 -33.06 -9.33
N HIS A 7 -41.91 -32.49 -9.10
CA HIS A 7 -41.28 -32.01 -7.82
C HIS A 7 -40.18 -32.97 -7.29
N PRO A 8 -39.33 -32.59 -6.31
CA PRO A 8 -38.10 -31.79 -6.43
C PRO A 8 -36.84 -32.62 -6.03
N GLY A 9 -35.64 -32.22 -6.46
CA GLY A 9 -34.42 -32.98 -6.16
C GLY A 9 -33.18 -32.12 -5.99
N GLU A 10 -32.80 -31.96 -4.72
CA GLU A 10 -31.43 -31.81 -4.20
C GLU A 10 -30.65 -30.52 -4.51
N GLY A 11 -30.50 -29.73 -3.45
CA GLY A 11 -29.58 -28.61 -3.38
C GLY A 11 -28.14 -29.06 -3.52
N ALA A 12 -27.46 -28.52 -4.54
CA ALA A 12 -26.01 -28.51 -4.59
C ALA A 12 -25.51 -27.45 -3.59
N ALA A 13 -25.08 -27.93 -2.42
CA ALA A 13 -24.35 -27.11 -1.45
C ALA A 13 -23.15 -26.45 -2.15
N ALA A 14 -23.11 -25.11 -2.10
CA ALA A 14 -21.95 -24.35 -2.51
C ALA A 14 -20.75 -24.82 -1.68
N ARG A 15 -19.78 -25.46 -2.35
CA ARG A 15 -18.50 -25.82 -1.76
C ARG A 15 -17.77 -24.52 -1.42
N ASN A 16 -17.72 -24.19 -0.13
CA ASN A 16 -16.81 -23.18 0.39
C ASN A 16 -15.38 -23.61 0.06
N VAL A 17 -14.79 -22.97 -0.94
CA VAL A 17 -13.35 -23.00 -1.16
C VAL A 17 -12.75 -22.14 -0.07
N VAL A 18 -12.26 -22.80 0.99
CA VAL A 18 -11.40 -22.17 1.98
C VAL A 18 -10.11 -21.78 1.25
N LEU A 19 -9.97 -20.50 0.93
CA LEU A 19 -8.68 -19.94 0.54
C LEU A 19 -7.79 -20.01 1.78
N GLY A 20 -6.66 -20.70 1.65
CA GLY A 20 -5.71 -20.96 2.74
C GLY A 20 -5.34 -19.69 3.47
N SER A 21 -5.71 -19.65 4.74
CA SER A 21 -5.31 -18.65 5.72
C SER A 21 -4.19 -19.24 6.55
N ASP A 22 -2.95 -18.96 6.17
CA ASP A 22 -1.80 -19.07 7.08
C ASP A 22 -0.94 -17.82 6.90
N ASP A 23 -1.47 -16.70 7.42
CA ASP A 23 -0.69 -15.50 7.73
C ASP A 23 -1.06 -15.10 9.17
N THR A 24 -0.41 -15.76 10.13
CA THR A 24 -0.69 -15.60 11.57
C THR A 24 0.30 -14.62 12.23
N SER A 25 0.69 -13.56 11.52
CA SER A 25 1.12 -12.35 12.22
C SER A 25 -0.12 -11.64 12.76
N PRO A 26 -0.25 -11.41 14.09
CA PRO A 26 -1.41 -10.70 14.60
C PRO A 26 -1.49 -9.33 13.93
N ALA A 27 -2.64 -9.02 13.32
CA ALA A 27 -2.90 -7.71 12.77
C ALA A 27 -2.62 -6.67 13.85
N ILE A 28 -1.66 -5.77 13.59
CA ILE A 28 -1.33 -4.71 14.54
C ILE A 28 -2.56 -3.84 14.78
N SER A 29 -2.75 -3.38 16.01
CA SER A 29 -3.82 -2.42 16.29
C SER A 29 -3.57 -1.10 15.55
N LYS A 30 -4.65 -0.38 15.23
CA LYS A 30 -4.56 0.96 14.61
C LYS A 30 -3.69 1.93 15.43
N THR A 31 -3.75 1.84 16.75
CA THR A 31 -2.89 2.61 17.66
C THR A 31 -1.41 2.30 17.46
N GLN A 32 -1.03 1.02 17.42
CA GLN A 32 0.36 0.61 17.14
C GLN A 32 0.81 1.02 15.74
N ALA A 33 -0.08 0.96 14.74
CA ALA A 33 0.22 1.45 13.39
C ALA A 33 0.51 2.95 13.41
N ILE A 34 -0.27 3.75 14.14
CA ILE A 34 -0.04 5.20 14.30
C ILE A 34 1.28 5.48 15.03
N GLU A 35 1.59 4.74 16.09
CA GLU A 35 2.86 4.89 16.83
C GLU A 35 4.07 4.68 15.91
N ARG A 36 4.02 3.66 15.03
CA ARG A 36 5.09 3.39 14.05
C ARG A 36 5.36 4.54 13.09
N LEU A 37 4.37 5.41 12.82
CA LEU A 37 4.55 6.56 11.92
C LEU A 37 5.58 7.56 12.47
N SER A 38 5.94 7.52 13.75
CA SER A 38 7.07 8.30 14.28
C SER A 38 8.40 7.93 13.64
N ASN A 39 8.55 6.70 13.16
CA ASN A 39 9.79 6.19 12.55
C ASN A 39 10.03 6.73 11.14
N ILE A 40 9.01 7.29 10.47
CA ILE A 40 9.17 7.95 9.17
C ILE A 40 10.19 9.09 9.32
N PRO A 41 11.09 9.32 8.34
CA PRO A 41 12.10 10.37 8.43
C PRO A 41 11.47 11.75 8.63
N ASP A 42 11.96 12.51 9.61
CA ASP A 42 11.40 13.83 9.94
C ASP A 42 11.45 14.81 8.76
N GLU A 43 12.47 14.71 7.91
CA GLU A 43 12.57 15.50 6.69
C GLU A 43 11.38 15.32 5.74
N MET A 44 10.85 14.10 5.60
CA MET A 44 9.69 13.83 4.75
C MET A 44 8.41 14.42 5.37
N LYS A 45 8.30 14.41 6.70
CA LYS A 45 7.13 14.95 7.42
C LYS A 45 6.95 16.45 7.17
N THR A 46 8.02 17.17 6.82
CA THR A 46 7.97 18.60 6.52
C THR A 46 7.24 18.97 5.22
N TYR A 47 7.03 18.01 4.32
CA TYR A 47 6.37 18.24 3.04
C TYR A 47 4.85 18.24 3.16
N ARG A 48 4.17 19.00 2.28
CA ARG A 48 2.71 18.97 2.11
C ARG A 48 2.27 17.96 1.05
N SER A 49 2.88 16.77 1.07
CA SER A 49 2.68 15.72 0.06
C SER A 49 1.98 14.49 0.64
N TRP A 50 1.30 14.63 1.77
CA TRP A 50 0.69 13.51 2.49
C TRP A 50 -0.78 13.32 2.13
N VAL A 51 -1.18 12.05 2.04
CA VAL A 51 -2.55 11.60 1.80
C VAL A 51 -2.92 10.51 2.78
N CYS A 52 -4.21 10.27 2.96
CA CYS A 52 -4.68 8.99 3.50
C CYS A 52 -4.94 8.02 2.36
N TRP A 53 -5.15 6.74 2.65
CA TRP A 53 -5.64 5.80 1.65
C TRP A 53 -6.55 4.75 2.27
N LYS A 54 -7.37 4.13 1.42
CA LYS A 54 -8.17 2.96 1.78
C LYS A 54 -8.18 1.90 0.69
N TYR A 55 -8.47 0.67 1.06
CA TYR A 55 -8.76 -0.41 0.13
C TYR A 55 -10.14 -0.21 -0.50
N GLN A 56 -10.17 -0.21 -1.82
CA GLN A 56 -11.38 -0.34 -2.60
C GLN A 56 -11.45 -1.76 -3.16
N LEU A 57 -12.44 -2.52 -2.72
CA LEU A 57 -12.72 -3.84 -3.25
C LEU A 57 -13.25 -3.69 -4.68
N VAL A 58 -12.65 -4.45 -5.60
CA VAL A 58 -13.07 -4.54 -6.99
C VAL A 58 -13.40 -5.99 -7.27
N PHE A 59 -14.57 -6.25 -7.85
CA PHE A 59 -15.03 -7.62 -8.08
C PHE A 59 -14.02 -8.39 -8.95
N SER A 60 -13.57 -9.55 -8.45
CA SER A 60 -12.59 -10.43 -9.12
C SER A 60 -11.20 -9.81 -9.37
N GLU A 61 -10.86 -8.70 -8.72
CA GLU A 61 -9.52 -8.09 -8.79
C GLU A 61 -8.90 -7.95 -7.40
N LYS A 62 -7.58 -7.75 -7.35
CA LYS A 62 -6.90 -7.36 -6.10
C LYS A 62 -7.45 -6.01 -5.63
N PRO A 63 -7.70 -5.83 -4.31
CA PRO A 63 -8.11 -4.54 -3.77
C PRO A 63 -7.14 -3.43 -4.17
N LYS A 64 -7.68 -2.30 -4.63
CA LYS A 64 -6.89 -1.14 -5.03
C LYS A 64 -6.74 -0.22 -3.82
N LYS A 65 -5.54 0.34 -3.64
CA LYS A 65 -5.31 1.37 -2.64
C LYS A 65 -5.66 2.72 -3.26
N ILE A 66 -6.66 3.39 -2.73
CA ILE A 66 -7.16 4.67 -3.27
C ILE A 66 -6.72 5.80 -2.34
N PRO A 67 -5.95 6.80 -2.85
CA PRO A 67 -5.53 7.93 -2.04
C PRO A 67 -6.68 8.91 -1.82
N LEU A 68 -6.74 9.47 -0.63
CA LEU A 68 -7.76 10.40 -0.16
C LEU A 68 -7.10 11.67 0.37
N ASN A 69 -7.70 12.81 0.07
CA ASN A 69 -7.35 14.09 0.66
C ASN A 69 -7.60 14.01 2.17
N PRO A 70 -6.57 14.21 3.01
CA PRO A 70 -6.71 14.01 4.45
C PRO A 70 -7.63 15.04 5.11
N SER A 71 -7.80 16.22 4.51
CA SER A 71 -8.67 17.28 5.06
C SER A 71 -10.15 17.08 4.71
N THR A 72 -10.45 16.46 3.56
CA THR A 72 -11.83 16.40 3.05
C THR A 72 -12.38 14.98 2.91
N GLY A 73 -11.54 13.95 2.97
CA GLY A 73 -11.91 12.55 2.72
C GLY A 73 -12.25 12.24 1.25
N SER A 74 -12.15 13.23 0.35
CA SER A 74 -12.38 13.05 -1.10
C SER A 74 -11.18 12.40 -1.78
N PHE A 75 -11.31 11.92 -3.02
CA PHE A 75 -10.16 11.36 -3.75
C PHE A 75 -9.04 12.38 -3.91
N ALA A 76 -7.81 11.95 -3.67
CA ALA A 76 -6.61 12.72 -3.97
C ALA A 76 -6.05 12.33 -5.35
N SER A 77 -5.60 13.31 -6.12
CA SER A 77 -4.93 13.09 -7.40
C SER A 77 -3.43 13.04 -7.18
N HIS A 78 -2.72 12.15 -7.86
CA HIS A 78 -1.26 12.10 -7.81
C HIS A 78 -0.57 13.28 -8.52
N SER A 79 -1.32 14.18 -9.17
CA SER A 79 -0.79 15.34 -9.92
C SER A 79 -1.36 16.68 -9.46
N ASP A 80 -2.27 16.71 -8.51
CA ASP A 80 -2.85 17.94 -7.96
C ASP A 80 -2.47 18.10 -6.49
N GLN A 81 -1.51 19.00 -6.23
CA GLN A 81 -0.99 19.27 -4.89
C GLN A 81 -2.06 19.82 -3.93
N THR A 82 -3.13 20.44 -4.46
CA THR A 82 -4.22 20.96 -3.63
C THR A 82 -5.05 19.85 -2.98
N SER A 83 -4.91 18.62 -3.51
CA SER A 83 -5.57 17.43 -2.98
C SER A 83 -4.76 16.72 -1.88
N TRP A 84 -3.57 17.23 -1.52
CA TRP A 84 -2.67 16.67 -0.50
C TRP A 84 -2.69 17.52 0.78
N GLY A 85 -2.10 17.01 1.85
CA GLY A 85 -2.01 17.68 3.14
C GLY A 85 -0.65 17.52 3.83
N THR A 86 -0.59 17.96 5.08
CA THR A 86 0.58 17.72 5.96
C THR A 86 0.57 16.31 6.51
N PHE A 87 1.71 15.90 7.07
CA PHE A 87 1.83 14.63 7.79
C PHE A 87 0.80 14.53 8.92
N GLU A 88 0.65 15.58 9.72
CA GLU A 88 -0.29 15.61 10.85
C GLU A 88 -1.73 15.45 10.38
N GLN A 89 -2.12 16.14 9.31
CA GLN A 89 -3.45 16.00 8.73
C GLN A 89 -3.72 14.55 8.30
N ALA A 90 -2.74 13.89 7.67
CA ALA A 90 -2.88 12.49 7.26
C ALA A 90 -2.92 11.52 8.46
N VAL A 91 -2.14 11.77 9.51
CA VAL A 91 -2.16 10.97 10.74
C VAL A 91 -3.51 11.13 11.47
N ASP A 92 -4.01 12.36 11.58
CA ASP A 92 -5.29 12.67 12.22
C ASP A 92 -6.45 12.04 11.44
N ALA A 93 -6.45 12.19 10.11
CA ALA A 93 -7.45 11.54 9.26
C ALA A 93 -7.33 10.01 9.31
N PHE A 94 -6.12 9.45 9.35
CA PHE A 94 -5.96 8.02 9.56
C PHE A 94 -6.55 7.62 10.91
N ARG A 95 -6.32 8.37 12.00
CA ARG A 95 -6.89 8.08 13.32
C ARG A 95 -8.41 8.10 13.33
N ASP A 96 -9.00 9.17 12.81
CA ASP A 96 -10.39 9.54 13.07
C ASP A 96 -11.36 9.15 11.94
N GLN A 97 -10.86 8.85 10.74
CA GLN A 97 -11.67 8.44 9.58
C GLN A 97 -11.49 6.95 9.25
N GLU A 98 -12.35 6.45 8.35
CA GLU A 98 -12.26 5.10 7.77
C GLU A 98 -11.17 5.03 6.68
N CYS A 99 -9.92 5.18 7.11
CA CYS A 99 -8.73 4.98 6.27
C CYS A 99 -7.92 3.78 6.77
N ASP A 100 -7.26 3.10 5.84
CA ASP A 100 -6.40 1.93 6.12
C ASP A 100 -4.93 2.31 6.36
N GLY A 101 -4.55 3.56 6.05
CA GLY A 101 -3.23 4.10 6.36
C GLY A 101 -2.98 5.48 5.76
N ILE A 102 -1.72 5.91 5.84
CA ILE A 102 -1.23 7.14 5.21
C ILE A 102 -0.32 6.84 4.01
N GLY A 103 -0.12 7.82 3.16
CA GLY A 103 0.76 7.74 2.01
C GLY A 103 1.41 9.08 1.68
N PHE A 104 2.43 9.02 0.85
CA PHE A 104 3.19 10.15 0.35
C PHE A 104 3.09 10.21 -1.17
N VAL A 105 2.83 11.39 -1.74
CA VAL A 105 2.79 11.60 -3.19
C VAL A 105 4.12 12.14 -3.68
N LEU A 106 4.76 11.40 -4.58
CA LEU A 106 6.00 11.81 -5.23
C LEU A 106 5.74 12.89 -6.28
N SER A 107 6.58 13.91 -6.26
CA SER A 107 6.51 15.08 -7.12
C SER A 107 7.91 15.55 -7.52
N GLU A 108 7.99 16.38 -8.55
CA GLU A 108 9.27 16.99 -8.95
C GLU A 108 9.81 18.00 -7.92
N ALA A 109 9.01 18.37 -6.91
CA ALA A 109 9.37 19.32 -5.87
C ALA A 109 10.06 18.66 -4.66
N ASP A 110 10.05 17.34 -4.57
CA ASP A 110 10.73 16.59 -3.51
C ASP A 110 11.94 15.82 -4.06
N PRO A 111 12.95 15.52 -3.22
CA PRO A 111 14.17 14.87 -3.67
C PRO A 111 14.05 13.34 -3.66
N TYR A 112 12.86 12.75 -3.54
CA TYR A 112 12.72 11.35 -3.17
C TYR A 112 12.48 10.43 -4.38
N THR A 113 13.06 9.24 -4.29
CA THR A 113 12.73 8.09 -5.12
C THR A 113 12.24 6.96 -4.23
N PHE A 114 11.12 6.36 -4.62
CA PHE A 114 10.53 5.17 -4.03
C PHE A 114 10.95 3.93 -4.82
N ILE A 115 11.42 2.93 -4.10
CA ILE A 115 11.70 1.59 -4.63
C ILE A 115 10.73 0.62 -3.97
N ASP A 116 9.80 0.06 -4.75
CA ASP A 116 8.86 -0.96 -4.29
C ASP A 116 9.42 -2.35 -4.58
N LEU A 117 9.54 -3.15 -3.53
CA LEU A 117 9.96 -4.55 -3.60
C LEU A 117 8.75 -5.42 -3.27
N ASP A 118 8.12 -5.92 -4.33
CA ASP A 118 6.94 -6.78 -4.24
C ASP A 118 7.24 -8.10 -3.52
N ASP A 119 6.18 -8.71 -3.00
CA ASP A 119 6.19 -10.06 -2.44
C ASP A 119 6.85 -11.07 -3.40
N CYS A 120 7.94 -11.67 -2.93
CA CYS A 120 8.74 -12.65 -3.65
C CYS A 120 8.24 -14.10 -3.46
N GLY A 121 7.34 -14.36 -2.50
CA GLY A 121 6.96 -15.72 -2.11
C GLY A 121 8.20 -16.57 -1.79
N ASP A 122 8.23 -17.80 -2.30
CA ASP A 122 9.34 -18.75 -2.13
C ASP A 122 10.38 -18.69 -3.28
N ASP A 123 10.32 -17.68 -4.15
CA ASP A 123 11.28 -17.53 -5.25
C ASP A 123 12.64 -17.07 -4.72
N ALA A 124 13.58 -18.03 -4.61
CA ALA A 124 14.92 -17.79 -4.09
C ALA A 124 15.73 -16.76 -4.90
N GLU A 125 15.52 -16.67 -6.22
CA GLU A 125 16.21 -15.68 -7.05
C GLU A 125 15.65 -14.28 -6.79
N ALA A 126 14.33 -14.14 -6.73
CA ALA A 126 13.67 -12.88 -6.39
C ALA A 126 14.04 -12.40 -4.98
N ILE A 127 14.09 -13.31 -4.00
CA ILE A 127 14.57 -13.02 -2.64
C ILE A 127 16.02 -12.52 -2.68
N ALA A 128 16.92 -13.22 -3.37
CA ALA A 128 18.32 -12.80 -3.46
C ALA A 128 18.50 -11.42 -4.15
N VAL A 129 17.64 -11.09 -5.12
CA VAL A 129 17.59 -9.75 -5.72
C VAL A 129 17.11 -8.71 -4.72
N ARG A 130 16.02 -8.98 -3.99
CA ARG A 130 15.48 -8.10 -2.94
C ARG A 130 16.54 -7.76 -1.88
N GLU A 131 17.16 -8.79 -1.29
CA GLU A 131 18.17 -8.61 -0.23
C GLU A 131 19.36 -7.78 -0.71
N ARG A 132 19.83 -8.04 -1.94
CA ARG A 132 20.91 -7.26 -2.55
C ARG A 132 20.52 -5.80 -2.77
N ILE A 133 19.30 -5.52 -3.20
CA ILE A 133 18.81 -4.13 -3.38
C ILE A 133 18.75 -3.42 -2.03
N MET A 134 18.15 -4.04 -1.01
CA MET A 134 18.09 -3.51 0.35
C MET A 134 19.49 -3.19 0.89
N ALA A 135 20.43 -4.14 0.78
CA ALA A 135 21.81 -3.96 1.22
C ALA A 135 22.56 -2.88 0.42
N THR A 136 22.27 -2.73 -0.88
CA THR A 136 22.93 -1.73 -1.75
C THR A 136 22.53 -0.32 -1.39
N PHE A 137 21.23 -0.07 -1.18
CA PHE A 137 20.75 1.28 -0.89
C PHE A 137 20.88 1.64 0.59
N ASN A 138 20.70 0.68 1.50
CA ASN A 138 20.87 0.84 2.95
C ASN A 138 20.32 2.18 3.47
N SER A 139 19.08 2.47 3.09
CA SER A 139 18.35 3.70 3.41
C SER A 139 17.07 3.36 4.16
N TYR A 140 16.24 4.35 4.49
CA TYR A 140 14.94 4.12 5.11
C TYR A 140 14.19 3.03 4.37
N THR A 141 13.92 1.93 5.07
CA THR A 141 13.23 0.75 4.54
C THR A 141 12.13 0.35 5.50
N GLU A 142 10.94 0.12 4.98
CA GLU A 142 9.78 -0.32 5.77
C GLU A 142 9.09 -1.52 5.11
N ARG A 143 8.42 -2.34 5.91
CA ARG A 143 7.51 -3.36 5.38
C ARG A 143 6.29 -2.68 4.76
N SER A 144 5.86 -3.17 3.59
CA SER A 144 4.66 -2.68 2.92
C SER A 144 3.39 -3.08 3.68
N PRO A 145 2.21 -2.48 3.38
CA PRO A 145 0.97 -2.81 4.07
C PRO A 145 0.53 -4.28 3.98
N SER A 146 1.04 -5.05 3.02
CA SER A 146 0.75 -6.49 2.93
C SER A 146 1.60 -7.34 3.88
N GLY A 147 2.63 -6.76 4.51
CA GLY A 147 3.60 -7.45 5.35
C GLY A 147 4.65 -8.28 4.59
N ARG A 148 4.50 -8.45 3.28
CA ARG A 148 5.34 -9.35 2.46
C ARG A 148 6.28 -8.65 1.48
N GLY A 149 6.03 -7.37 1.21
CA GLY A 149 6.91 -6.52 0.41
C GLY A 149 7.62 -5.48 1.26
N PHE A 150 8.51 -4.71 0.63
CA PHE A 150 9.27 -3.65 1.29
C PHE A 150 9.33 -2.40 0.42
N HIS A 151 9.33 -1.25 1.08
CA HIS A 151 9.56 0.03 0.44
C HIS A 151 10.91 0.57 0.86
N ILE A 152 11.71 1.06 -0.09
CA ILE A 152 12.93 1.81 0.21
C ILE A 152 12.76 3.23 -0.29
N ILE A 153 13.09 4.20 0.56
CA ILE A 153 13.13 5.62 0.20
C ILE A 153 14.57 6.06 0.11
N VAL A 154 14.94 6.68 -1.01
CA VAL A 154 16.26 7.27 -1.23
C VAL A 154 16.12 8.69 -1.74
N ARG A 155 17.18 9.49 -1.60
CA ARG A 155 17.28 10.77 -2.30
C ARG A 155 17.85 10.55 -3.70
N GLY A 156 17.23 11.14 -4.70
CA GLY A 156 17.61 11.01 -6.10
C GLY A 156 16.40 11.07 -7.03
N ASN A 157 16.68 11.08 -8.33
CA ASN A 157 15.66 11.12 -9.37
C ASN A 157 15.95 10.06 -10.44
N VAL A 158 14.90 9.47 -10.99
CA VAL A 158 14.98 8.62 -12.18
C VAL A 158 14.37 9.34 -13.38
N PRO A 159 14.93 9.19 -14.60
CA PRO A 159 14.37 9.85 -15.79
C PRO A 159 12.92 9.43 -16.09
N ALA A 160 12.58 8.20 -15.76
CA ALA A 160 11.22 7.66 -15.87
C ALA A 160 11.04 6.54 -14.86
N GLY A 161 9.81 6.41 -14.35
CA GLY A 161 9.43 5.28 -13.50
C GLY A 161 9.58 3.95 -14.26
N ARG A 162 10.00 2.89 -13.55
CA ARG A 162 10.29 1.60 -14.17
C ARG A 162 9.90 0.44 -13.27
N ARG A 163 9.25 -0.56 -13.87
CA ARG A 163 8.98 -1.86 -13.26
C ARG A 163 9.74 -2.96 -14.00
N ARG A 164 10.42 -3.83 -13.26
CA ARG A 164 11.05 -5.05 -13.79
C ARG A 164 10.86 -6.18 -12.79
N GLY A 165 10.04 -7.16 -13.17
CA GLY A 165 9.71 -8.29 -12.30
C GLY A 165 9.01 -7.81 -11.02
N LYS A 166 9.67 -8.03 -9.87
CA LYS A 166 9.21 -7.70 -8.51
C LYS A 166 9.76 -6.38 -7.97
N VAL A 167 10.40 -5.58 -8.83
CA VAL A 167 11.01 -4.30 -8.45
C VAL A 167 10.37 -3.19 -9.25
N GLU A 168 9.88 -2.17 -8.56
CA GLU A 168 9.43 -0.91 -9.14
C GLU A 168 10.23 0.27 -8.60
N VAL A 169 10.43 1.30 -9.43
CA VAL A 169 11.13 2.53 -9.04
C VAL A 169 10.40 3.73 -9.61
N TYR A 170 10.11 4.72 -8.77
CA TYR A 170 9.40 5.94 -9.13
C TYR A 170 9.97 7.14 -8.38
N SER A 171 10.08 8.29 -9.03
CA SER A 171 10.43 9.58 -8.37
C SER A 171 9.39 10.69 -8.61
N SER A 172 8.26 10.40 -9.27
CA SER A 172 7.18 11.36 -9.47
C SER A 172 5.85 10.68 -9.87
N GLN A 173 4.74 11.42 -9.80
CA GLN A 173 3.41 11.06 -10.32
C GLN A 173 2.83 9.73 -9.79
N ARG A 174 3.24 9.35 -8.59
CA ARG A 174 2.75 8.17 -7.88
C ARG A 174 2.62 8.51 -6.41
N PHE A 175 1.57 7.99 -5.78
CA PHE A 175 1.56 7.91 -4.33
C PHE A 175 2.09 6.55 -3.89
N MET A 176 2.75 6.53 -2.75
CA MET A 176 3.22 5.34 -2.05
C MET A 176 2.56 5.29 -0.68
N THR A 177 2.24 4.09 -0.22
CA THR A 177 1.78 3.90 1.16
C THR A 177 2.96 3.93 2.11
N MET A 178 2.79 4.57 3.27
CA MET A 178 3.83 4.68 4.30
C MET A 178 3.33 3.97 5.56
N THR A 179 4.12 3.04 6.10
CA THR A 179 3.75 2.21 7.26
C THR A 179 4.53 2.57 8.53
N GLY A 180 5.75 3.10 8.39
CA GLY A 180 6.65 3.29 9.54
C GLY A 180 7.14 1.98 10.17
N ASP A 181 6.83 0.82 9.58
CA ASP A 181 7.27 -0.50 10.05
C ASP A 181 8.70 -0.80 9.56
N VAL A 182 9.64 -0.05 10.13
CA VAL A 182 11.05 -0.03 9.71
C VAL A 182 11.73 -1.38 9.97
N VAL A 183 12.63 -1.77 9.05
CA VAL A 183 13.41 -3.02 9.09
C VAL A 183 14.90 -2.80 8.92
#